data_AF-A0ABD5IQY2-F1
#
_entry.id   AF-A0ABD5IQY2-F1
#
_cell.length_a   1.000
_cell.length_b   1.000
_cell.length_c   1.000
_cell.angle_alpha   90.00
_cell.angle_beta   90.00
_cell.angle_gamma   90.00
#
_symmetry.space_group_name_H-M   'P 1'
#
loop_
_entity.id
_entity.type
_entity.pdbx_description
1 polymer ?
#
loop_
_entity_poly.entity_id
_entity_poly.type
_entity_poly.pdbx_seq_one_letter_code
_entity_poly.pdbx_strand_id
1 'polypeptide(L)' 'TELIGLIATPIRHSMSPTMHNEAFAHLGLDYVYLAFEVGNQELKDVVQGFRAMKLRGFNVSMPNKTEICQYLDKLSP' A
#
# COMPACT_ATOMS: atom_id res chain seq x y z
N THR A 1 -1.81 3.43 16.35
CA THR A 1 -1.91 3.78 14.93
C THR A 1 -1.30 2.69 14.09
N GLU A 2 -2.08 2.09 13.20
CA GLU A 2 -1.61 1.12 12.20
C GLU A 2 -1.38 1.79 10.84
N LEU A 3 -0.52 1.21 10.00
CA LEU A 3 -0.20 1.77 8.69
C LEU A 3 -1.02 1.07 7.59
N ILE A 4 -1.45 1.85 6.59
CA ILE A 4 -1.94 1.39 5.29
C ILE A 4 -1.00 1.93 4.22
N GLY A 5 -0.54 1.07 3.31
CA GLY A 5 0.42 1.45 2.27
C GLY A 5 -0.23 1.81 0.93
N LEU A 6 0.52 2.51 0.10
CA LEU A 6 0.32 2.61 -1.34
C LEU A 6 1.67 2.46 -2.04
N ILE A 7 1.82 1.45 -2.89
CA ILE A 7 3.09 1.15 -3.57
C ILE A 7 2.97 1.31 -5.08
N ALA A 8 3.76 2.22 -5.65
CA ALA A 8 3.82 2.52 -7.08
C ALA A 8 4.99 3.47 -7.36
N THR A 9 5.33 3.68 -8.64
CA THR A 9 6.29 4.72 -9.03
C THR A 9 5.97 5.26 -10.43
N PRO A 10 5.88 6.59 -10.63
CA PRO A 10 5.86 7.66 -9.61
C PRO A 10 4.53 7.70 -8.83
N ILE A 11 4.53 8.15 -7.56
CA ILE A 11 3.30 8.11 -6.73
C ILE A 11 3.06 9.27 -5.76
N ARG A 12 4.05 10.14 -5.50
CA ARG A 12 3.93 11.20 -4.47
C ARG A 12 2.85 12.26 -4.72
N HIS A 13 2.37 12.35 -5.95
CA HIS A 13 1.27 13.25 -6.35
C HIS A 13 -0.13 12.64 -6.11
N SER A 14 -0.21 11.39 -5.62
CA SER A 14 -1.49 10.73 -5.41
C SER A 14 -2.34 11.46 -4.37
N MET A 15 -3.63 11.60 -4.65
CA MET A 15 -4.61 12.11 -3.68
C MET A 15 -5.12 11.04 -2.70
N SER A 16 -4.78 9.76 -2.93
CA SER A 16 -5.24 8.65 -2.09
C SER A 16 -4.83 8.79 -0.61
N PRO A 17 -3.59 9.22 -0.26
CA PRO A 17 -3.22 9.49 1.12
C PRO A 17 -4.13 10.52 1.79
N THR A 18 -4.43 11.64 1.12
CA THR A 18 -5.36 12.64 1.67
C THR A 18 -6.75 12.03 1.87
N MET A 19 -7.30 11.40 0.84
CA MET A 19 -8.63 10.80 0.88
C MET A 19 -8.79 9.79 2.03
N HIS A 20 -7.84 8.87 2.20
CA HIS A 20 -7.93 7.85 3.24
C HIS A 20 -7.65 8.39 4.63
N ASN A 21 -6.66 9.29 4.81
CA ASN A 21 -6.38 9.87 6.12
C ASN A 21 -7.55 10.73 6.62
N GLU A 22 -8.20 11.50 5.74
CA GLU A 22 -9.41 12.25 6.09
C GLU A 22 -10.56 11.31 6.50
N ALA A 23 -10.75 10.20 5.79
CA ALA A 23 -11.74 9.20 6.16
C ALA A 23 -11.44 8.53 7.51
N PHE A 24 -10.17 8.19 7.79
CA PHE A 24 -9.76 7.61 9.08
C PHE A 24 -9.99 8.60 10.22
N ALA A 25 -9.61 9.86 10.05
CA ALA A 25 -9.85 10.91 11.03
C ALA A 25 -11.35 11.13 11.29
N HIS A 26 -12.15 11.23 10.23
CA HIS A 26 -13.61 11.41 10.33
C HIS A 26 -14.30 10.27 11.07
N LEU A 27 -13.85 9.03 10.87
CA LEU A 27 -14.44 7.84 11.50
C LEU A 27 -13.80 7.47 12.85
N GLY A 28 -12.80 8.23 13.32
CA GLY A 28 -12.08 7.92 14.55
C GLY A 28 -11.27 6.61 14.50
N LEU A 29 -10.80 6.22 13.32
CA LEU A 29 -10.01 5.01 13.10
C LEU A 29 -8.52 5.29 13.28
N ASP A 30 -7.84 4.49 14.09
CA ASP A 30 -6.43 4.68 14.43
C ASP A 30 -5.48 4.15 13.33
N TYR A 31 -5.57 4.74 12.14
CA TYR A 31 -4.77 4.40 10.96
C TYR A 31 -4.11 5.62 10.32
N VAL A 32 -2.99 5.40 9.64
CA VAL A 32 -2.37 6.36 8.73
C VAL A 32 -2.12 5.70 7.37
N TYR A 33 -2.39 6.41 6.29
CA TYR A 33 -2.17 6.00 4.91
C TYR A 33 -0.94 6.72 4.32
N LEU A 34 0.07 5.99 3.85
CA LEU A 34 1.27 6.56 3.23
C LEU A 34 1.59 5.95 1.86
N ALA A 35 2.13 6.77 0.96
CA ALA A 35 2.63 6.36 -0.34
C ALA A 35 4.15 6.13 -0.31
N PHE A 36 4.58 5.03 -0.93
CA PHE A 36 5.98 4.64 -1.08
C PHE A 36 6.32 4.47 -2.56
N GLU A 37 7.43 5.08 -2.99
CA GLU A 37 7.94 4.91 -4.35
C GLU A 37 8.56 3.52 -4.50
N VAL A 38 7.85 2.65 -5.20
CA VAL A 38 8.19 1.22 -5.36
C VAL A 38 7.90 0.81 -6.79
N GLY A 39 8.92 0.36 -7.51
CA GLY A 39 8.77 -0.31 -8.80
C GLY A 39 8.89 -1.82 -8.67
N ASN A 40 8.95 -2.51 -9.81
CA ASN A 40 9.03 -3.97 -9.84
C ASN A 40 10.31 -4.52 -9.19
N GLN A 41 11.40 -3.75 -9.16
CA GLN A 41 12.68 -4.16 -8.58
C GLN A 41 12.61 -4.27 -7.05
N GLU A 42 11.90 -3.35 -6.41
CA GLU A 42 11.76 -3.31 -4.94
C GLU A 42 10.54 -4.10 -4.45
N LEU A 43 9.60 -4.44 -5.34
CA LEU A 43 8.27 -4.95 -5.00
C LEU A 43 8.30 -6.18 -4.08
N LYS A 44 9.15 -7.17 -4.38
CA LYS A 44 9.29 -8.39 -3.58
C LYS A 44 9.70 -8.07 -2.14
N ASP A 45 10.74 -7.26 -1.98
CA ASP A 45 11.32 -6.94 -0.67
C ASP A 45 10.35 -6.09 0.15
N VAL A 46 9.63 -5.16 -0.51
CA VAL A 46 8.58 -4.36 0.14
C VAL A 46 7.44 -5.24 0.62
N VAL A 47 6.95 -6.19 -0.17
CA VAL A 47 5.88 -7.11 0.28
C VAL A 47 6.36 -7.98 1.45
N GLN A 48 7.62 -8.44 1.45
CA GLN A 48 8.17 -9.17 2.60
C GLN A 48 8.30 -8.29 3.85
N GLY A 49 8.77 -7.04 3.70
CA GLY A 49 8.79 -6.06 4.77
C GLY A 49 7.39 -5.79 5.31
N PHE A 50 6.40 -5.68 4.43
CA PHE A 50 5.00 -5.46 4.81
C PHE A 50 4.43 -6.63 5.62
N ARG A 51 4.79 -7.87 5.29
CA ARG A 51 4.46 -9.06 6.09
C ARG A 51 5.14 -9.03 7.46
N ALA A 52 6.43 -8.70 7.52
CA ALA A 52 7.18 -8.62 8.77
C ALA A 52 6.64 -7.53 9.72
N MET A 53 6.25 -6.39 9.17
CA MET A 53 5.63 -5.28 9.91
C MET A 53 4.16 -5.53 10.30
N LYS A 54 3.56 -6.62 9.80
CA LYS A 54 2.14 -6.96 10.00
C LYS A 54 1.20 -5.83 9.56
N LEU A 55 1.47 -5.25 8.38
CA LEU A 55 0.59 -4.24 7.79
C LEU A 55 -0.82 -4.79 7.60
N ARG A 56 -1.83 -3.97 7.92
CA ARG A 56 -3.23 -4.35 7.74
C ARG A 56 -3.59 -4.51 6.27
N GLY A 57 -3.02 -3.69 5.39
CA GLY A 57 -3.24 -3.75 3.96
C GLY A 57 -2.56 -2.58 3.24
N PHE A 58 -2.64 -2.59 1.90
CA PHE A 58 -2.09 -1.54 1.07
C PHE A 58 -2.74 -1.55 -0.33
N ASN A 59 -2.71 -0.41 -1.02
CA ASN A 59 -3.06 -0.31 -2.43
C ASN A 59 -1.82 -0.46 -3.32
N VAL A 60 -2.08 -0.82 -4.58
CA VAL A 60 -1.06 -1.07 -5.60
C VAL A 60 -1.45 -0.30 -6.86
N SER A 61 -0.49 0.42 -7.45
CA SER A 61 -0.67 1.07 -8.75
C SER A 61 0.48 0.73 -9.70
N MET A 62 0.53 1.40 -10.85
CA MET A 62 1.58 1.20 -11.86
C MET A 62 2.98 1.41 -11.25
N PRO A 63 3.98 0.58 -11.58
CA PRO A 63 3.96 -0.55 -12.52
C PRO A 63 3.57 -1.91 -11.91
N ASN A 64 3.18 -1.95 -10.63
CA ASN A 64 3.17 -3.17 -9.82
C ASN A 64 1.89 -4.02 -9.93
N LYS A 65 0.83 -3.53 -10.57
CA LYS A 65 -0.52 -4.13 -10.51
C LYS A 65 -0.57 -5.61 -10.94
N THR A 66 0.14 -5.95 -12.00
CA THR A 66 0.18 -7.34 -12.51
C THR A 66 1.23 -8.16 -11.78
N GLU A 67 2.38 -7.55 -11.48
CA GLU A 67 3.54 -8.22 -10.88
C GLU A 67 3.25 -8.67 -9.45
N ILE A 68 2.46 -7.91 -8.70
CA ILE A 68 2.22 -8.19 -7.29
C ILE A 68 1.53 -9.52 -7.02
N CYS A 69 0.76 -10.04 -7.99
CA CYS A 69 0.08 -11.33 -7.88
C CYS A 69 1.02 -12.48 -7.51
N GLN A 70 2.31 -12.40 -7.86
CA GLN A 70 3.33 -13.40 -7.52
C GLN A 70 3.70 -13.43 -6.02
N TYR A 71 3.40 -12.36 -5.28
CA TYR A 71 3.82 -12.19 -3.88
C TYR A 71 2.64 -12.27 -2.88
N LEU A 72 1.42 -12.53 -3.38
CA LEU A 72 0.19 -12.67 -2.60
C LEU A 72 -0.20 -14.15 -2.46
N ASP A 73 -0.84 -14.49 -1.34
CA ASP A 73 -1.21 -15.89 -1.06
C ASP A 73 -2.55 -16.28 -1.71
N LYS A 74 -3.43 -15.30 -1.94
CA LYS A 74 -4.77 -15.48 -2.50
C LYS A 74 -5.15 -14.26 -3.33
N LEU A 75 -5.91 -14.49 -4.38
CA LEU A 75 -6.55 -13.47 -5.21
C LEU A 75 -8.07 -13.65 -5.12
N SER A 76 -8.81 -12.55 -5.20
CA SER A 76 -10.25 -12.62 -5.42
C SER A 76 -10.54 -13.23 -6.80
N PRO A 77 -11.68 -13.92 -6.99
CA PRO A 77 -12.12 -14.41 -8.30
C PRO A 77 -12.21 -13.31 -9.36
#